data_AF-A0A7C5T5A2-F1
#
_entry.id   AF-A0A7C5T5A2-F1
#
_cell.length_a   1.000
_cell.length_b   1.000
_cell.length_c   1.000
_cell.angle_alpha   90.00
_cell.angle_beta   90.00
_cell.angle_gamma   90.00
#
_symmetry.space_group_name_H-M   'P 1'
#
loop_
_entity.id
_entity.type
_entity.pdbx_description
1 polymer ?
#
loop_
_entity_poly.entity_id
_entity_poly.type
_entity_poly.pdbx_seq_one_letter_code
_entity_poly.pdbx_strand_id
1 'polypeptide(L)'
;MGDCSYSRRFVPSYIGWSCNRVHLPNSLRLPAGANSMVIAWSNRGPTELGTVKPDVLAVGAYAWAVGRTWDSLLYGVLNGAYAYDLFGGTSQATPMAAGAAVLVVSTYKQLTGSRMPAYLLKTVLMNSARDVGFDELSQGAGLVDAYRAVSMVLDPSIPRVYSRELITDVLSDVGPSYATFTYGASVPPTWYEPKIYVPHIAPGSTAVRTLEITGSGTLRVYSTRLTQVSTAPICTIISSVLSPPTVAGCSGDTLYVDARGRAFAYAWLLLDLTKIPRDRYVEFEIVYPYEYFNRGGRAYTWDTYRRCCRPLVLGGL
;
A
#
# COMPACT_ATOMS: atom_id res chain seq x y z
N MET A 1 3.57 -4.27 41.49
CA MET A 1 3.97 -2.91 41.12
C MET A 1 5.39 -2.97 40.62
N GLY A 2 5.57 -2.79 39.32
CA GLY A 2 6.87 -2.83 38.64
C GLY A 2 6.69 -2.05 37.36
N ASP A 3 7.25 -0.85 37.36
CA ASP A 3 7.12 0.19 36.35
C ASP A 3 7.99 -0.14 35.13
N CYS A 4 7.43 -0.18 33.93
CA CYS A 4 8.18 -0.33 32.68
C CYS A 4 8.04 0.96 31.86
N SER A 5 9.03 1.84 32.01
CA SER A 5 9.13 3.08 31.25
C SER A 5 9.50 2.78 29.78
N TYR A 6 8.78 3.42 28.86
CA TYR A 6 8.95 3.25 27.41
C TYR A 6 10.03 4.23 26.92
N SER A 7 11.31 3.83 26.89
CA SER A 7 12.33 4.60 26.17
C SER A 7 12.32 4.20 24.69
N ARG A 8 11.77 5.04 23.81
CA ARG A 8 11.81 4.83 22.35
C ARG A 8 13.24 5.08 21.84
N ARG A 9 14.04 4.03 21.75
CA ARG A 9 15.20 3.99 20.83
C ARG A 9 14.80 3.14 19.63
N PHE A 10 14.92 3.71 18.43
CA PHE A 10 14.86 2.98 17.17
C PHE A 10 15.95 1.89 17.19
N VAL A 11 15.53 0.63 17.10
CA VAL A 11 16.44 -0.52 16.91
C VAL A 11 15.94 -1.27 15.67
N PRO A 12 16.65 -1.22 14.54
CA PRO A 12 16.38 -2.09 13.40
C PRO A 12 17.27 -3.34 13.53
N SER A 13 16.70 -4.49 13.93
CA SER A 13 16.99 -5.85 13.43
C SER A 13 16.51 -6.98 14.36
N TYR A 14 15.63 -7.81 13.79
CA TYR A 14 15.51 -9.28 13.89
C TYR A 14 15.23 -10.02 15.22
N ILE A 15 14.36 -11.04 15.10
CA ILE A 15 14.04 -12.13 16.06
C ILE A 15 13.28 -11.65 17.30
N GLY A 16 11.95 -11.65 17.19
CA GLY A 16 11.07 -11.55 18.34
C GLY A 16 11.16 -12.82 19.20
N TRP A 17 11.94 -12.75 20.28
CA TRP A 17 11.78 -13.64 21.42
C TRP A 17 10.44 -13.33 22.10
N SER A 18 9.63 -14.37 22.28
CA SER A 18 8.34 -14.34 22.95
C SER A 18 8.51 -13.97 24.43
N CYS A 19 7.96 -12.83 24.83
CA CYS A 19 7.54 -12.58 26.21
C CYS A 19 6.03 -12.82 26.32
N ASN A 20 5.65 -14.09 26.39
CA ASN A 20 4.50 -14.57 27.17
C ASN A 20 4.61 -16.09 27.31
N ARG A 21 5.16 -16.53 28.44
CA ARG A 21 5.09 -17.95 28.84
C ARG A 21 3.71 -18.20 29.44
N VAL A 22 2.68 -18.21 28.60
CA VAL A 22 1.46 -19.00 28.89
C VAL A 22 1.80 -20.42 28.46
N HIS A 23 1.78 -21.35 29.40
CA HIS A 23 2.06 -22.77 29.13
C HIS A 23 0.92 -23.34 28.28
N LEU A 24 1.02 -23.22 26.96
CA LEU A 24 0.13 -23.89 26.02
C LEU A 24 0.79 -25.21 25.57
N PRO A 25 0.03 -26.31 25.44
CA PRO A 25 0.57 -27.59 24.99
C PRO A 25 1.24 -27.46 23.60
N ASN A 26 2.26 -28.29 23.37
CA ASN A 26 3.16 -28.23 22.20
C ASN A 26 2.47 -28.28 20.82
N SER A 27 1.18 -28.58 20.74
CA SER A 27 0.36 -28.59 19.51
C SER A 27 -0.16 -27.21 19.07
N LEU A 28 0.03 -26.15 19.89
CA LEU A 28 -0.53 -24.82 19.62
C LEU A 28 0.53 -23.70 19.61
N ARG A 29 1.66 -23.94 18.93
CA ARG A 29 2.56 -22.83 18.58
C ARG A 29 1.87 -21.97 17.52
N LEU A 30 1.26 -20.86 17.94
CA LEU A 30 0.72 -19.88 17.02
C LEU A 30 1.86 -19.44 16.08
N PRO A 31 1.69 -19.52 14.75
CA PRO A 31 2.64 -18.94 13.80
C PRO A 31 2.84 -17.44 14.10
N ALA A 32 3.91 -16.85 13.55
CA ALA A 32 4.03 -15.38 13.53
C ALA A 32 2.68 -14.76 13.13
N GLY A 33 2.25 -13.66 13.76
CA GLY A 33 0.91 -13.07 13.57
C GLY A 33 -0.01 -13.05 14.79
N ALA A 34 0.39 -13.65 15.92
CA ALA A 34 -0.31 -13.47 17.21
C ALA A 34 -0.11 -12.04 17.75
N ASN A 35 -1.08 -11.49 18.49
CA ASN A 35 -0.99 -10.22 19.23
C ASN A 35 -0.74 -8.95 18.37
N SER A 36 -1.64 -8.65 17.43
CA SER A 36 -1.59 -7.42 16.62
C SER A 36 -0.31 -7.24 15.78
N MET A 37 0.39 -8.33 15.47
CA MET A 37 1.57 -8.31 14.61
C MET A 37 1.18 -8.27 13.13
N VAL A 38 1.93 -7.52 12.32
CA VAL A 38 1.84 -7.61 10.86
C VAL A 38 2.53 -8.88 10.40
N ILE A 39 1.75 -9.78 9.78
CA ILE A 39 2.24 -11.05 9.28
C ILE A 39 3.27 -10.87 8.15
N ALA A 40 4.28 -11.76 8.09
CA ALA A 40 5.41 -11.61 7.19
C ALA A 40 5.00 -11.51 5.70
N TRP A 41 4.04 -12.33 5.27
CA TRP A 41 3.54 -12.37 3.89
C TRP A 41 2.57 -11.23 3.52
N SER A 42 2.22 -10.33 4.45
CA SER A 42 1.43 -9.15 4.09
C SER A 42 2.29 -8.23 3.23
N ASN A 43 1.79 -7.87 2.06
CA ASN A 43 2.43 -6.84 1.23
C ASN A 43 2.49 -5.52 2.01
N ARG A 44 3.57 -4.80 1.78
CA ARG A 44 3.89 -3.52 2.41
C ARG A 44 3.99 -2.46 1.33
N GLY A 45 3.68 -1.23 1.71
CA GLY A 45 3.92 -0.08 0.85
C GLY A 45 5.41 0.24 0.69
N PRO A 46 5.71 1.39 0.06
CA PRO A 46 4.73 2.28 -0.56
C PRO A 46 4.16 1.69 -1.86
N THR A 47 3.10 2.30 -2.39
CA THR A 47 2.72 2.10 -3.80
C THR A 47 3.85 2.56 -4.72
N GLU A 48 3.75 2.25 -6.01
CA GLU A 48 4.67 2.72 -7.05
C GLU A 48 4.75 4.24 -7.14
N LEU A 49 3.70 4.95 -6.70
CA LEU A 49 3.68 6.41 -6.64
C LEU A 49 4.32 6.99 -5.37
N GLY A 50 4.74 6.15 -4.41
CA GLY A 50 5.25 6.60 -3.11
C GLY A 50 4.18 6.79 -2.04
N THR A 51 2.89 6.56 -2.33
CA THR A 51 1.82 6.66 -1.31
C THR A 51 1.85 5.49 -0.31
N VAL A 52 1.48 5.77 0.94
CA VAL A 52 1.37 4.76 2.00
C VAL A 52 0.25 3.77 1.66
N LYS A 53 0.57 2.47 1.65
CA LYS A 53 -0.38 1.34 1.65
C LYS A 53 0.16 0.22 2.57
N PRO A 54 -0.69 -0.63 3.17
CA PRO A 54 -2.16 -0.63 3.12
C PRO A 54 -2.79 0.60 3.81
N ASP A 55 -4.12 0.75 3.73
CA ASP A 55 -4.81 1.84 4.45
C ASP A 55 -4.99 1.51 5.93
N VAL A 56 -5.37 0.28 6.24
CA VAL A 56 -5.62 -0.25 7.58
C VAL A 56 -5.28 -1.75 7.61
N LEU A 57 -5.11 -2.31 8.80
CA LEU A 57 -4.98 -3.74 9.06
C LEU A 57 -6.29 -4.33 9.57
N ALA A 58 -6.45 -5.64 9.38
CA ALA A 58 -7.47 -6.44 10.05
C ALA A 58 -6.93 -7.84 10.33
N VAL A 59 -7.68 -8.64 11.10
CA VAL A 59 -7.32 -10.03 11.39
C VAL A 59 -7.31 -10.84 10.10
N GLY A 60 -6.14 -11.33 9.69
CA GLY A 60 -5.98 -12.06 8.42
C GLY A 60 -5.11 -13.30 8.49
N ALA A 61 -4.47 -13.60 9.62
CA ALA A 61 -3.62 -14.78 9.78
C ALA A 61 -4.35 -15.84 10.62
N TYR A 62 -4.70 -16.96 9.98
CA TYR A 62 -5.26 -18.15 10.63
C TYR A 62 -6.53 -17.87 11.44
N ALA A 63 -7.51 -17.21 10.81
CA ALA A 63 -8.83 -16.99 11.39
C ALA A 63 -9.80 -18.08 10.93
N TRP A 64 -10.78 -18.40 11.78
CA TRP A 64 -11.87 -19.29 11.40
C TRP A 64 -12.73 -18.65 10.32
N ALA A 65 -12.83 -19.32 9.19
CA ALA A 65 -13.69 -18.97 8.07
C ALA A 65 -14.65 -20.12 7.77
N VAL A 66 -15.68 -19.84 6.97
CA VAL A 66 -16.53 -20.90 6.43
C VAL A 66 -15.67 -21.81 5.54
N GLY A 67 -15.68 -23.11 5.85
CA GLY A 67 -14.92 -24.11 5.11
C GLY A 67 -15.49 -24.31 3.70
N ARG A 68 -14.68 -24.89 2.81
CA ARG A 68 -15.12 -25.14 1.44
C ARG A 68 -16.00 -26.39 1.41
N THR A 69 -17.25 -26.25 1.01
CA THR A 69 -18.21 -27.36 0.90
C THR A 69 -17.75 -28.46 -0.06
N TRP A 70 -16.86 -28.16 -1.01
CA TRP A 70 -16.27 -29.18 -1.88
C TRP A 70 -15.28 -30.10 -1.14
N ASP A 71 -14.65 -29.65 -0.06
CA ASP A 71 -13.76 -30.49 0.76
C ASP A 71 -14.59 -31.58 1.48
N SER A 72 -15.76 -31.24 2.02
CA SER A 72 -16.68 -32.25 2.57
C SER A 72 -17.13 -33.29 1.55
N LEU A 73 -17.27 -32.90 0.27
CA LEU A 73 -17.64 -33.82 -0.81
C LEU A 73 -16.46 -34.70 -1.23
N LEU A 74 -15.26 -34.13 -1.31
CA LEU A 74 -14.03 -34.85 -1.67
C LEU A 74 -13.69 -35.95 -0.65
N TYR A 75 -13.87 -35.66 0.65
CA TYR A 75 -13.57 -36.61 1.72
C TYR A 75 -14.77 -37.49 2.13
N GLY A 76 -15.95 -37.27 1.57
CA GLY A 76 -17.16 -38.03 1.90
C GLY A 76 -17.69 -37.79 3.33
N VAL A 77 -17.41 -36.62 3.91
CA VAL A 77 -17.74 -36.29 5.30
C VAL A 77 -18.78 -35.16 5.33
N LEU A 78 -20.05 -35.53 5.51
CA LEU A 78 -21.21 -34.62 5.50
C LEU A 78 -21.75 -34.28 6.91
N ASN A 79 -20.97 -34.51 7.95
CA ASN A 79 -21.36 -34.27 9.35
C ASN A 79 -21.01 -32.86 9.86
N GLY A 80 -20.62 -31.94 8.96
CA GLY A 80 -20.23 -30.58 9.31
C GLY A 80 -18.78 -30.40 9.77
N ALA A 81 -17.95 -31.46 9.80
CA ALA A 81 -16.54 -31.35 10.19
C ALA A 81 -15.73 -30.36 9.33
N TYR A 82 -16.15 -30.12 8.08
CA TYR A 82 -15.54 -29.15 7.16
C TYR A 82 -16.37 -27.86 7.00
N ALA A 83 -17.34 -27.60 7.89
CA ALA A 83 -18.14 -26.38 7.84
C ALA A 83 -17.32 -25.13 8.17
N TYR A 84 -16.21 -25.29 8.89
CA TYR A 84 -15.27 -24.24 9.23
C TYR A 84 -13.85 -24.71 8.97
N ASP A 85 -12.99 -23.79 8.55
CA ASP A 85 -11.56 -24.05 8.37
C ASP A 85 -10.75 -22.81 8.77
N LEU A 86 -9.47 -23.01 9.08
CA LEU A 86 -8.54 -21.91 9.29
C LEU A 86 -8.10 -21.37 7.94
N PHE A 87 -8.39 -20.09 7.70
CA PHE A 87 -7.96 -19.40 6.49
C PHE A 87 -6.99 -18.25 6.83
N GLY A 88 -6.04 -18.03 5.94
CA GLY A 88 -5.02 -17.01 6.07
C GLY A 88 -4.82 -16.26 4.76
N GLY A 89 -4.64 -14.95 4.85
CA GLY A 89 -4.37 -14.09 3.71
C GLY A 89 -4.82 -12.66 3.97
N THR A 90 -4.33 -11.72 3.16
CA THR A 90 -4.98 -10.40 3.04
C THR A 90 -6.41 -10.56 2.51
N SER A 91 -6.68 -11.64 1.77
CA SER A 91 -8.02 -12.12 1.42
C SER A 91 -8.90 -12.47 2.62
N GLN A 92 -8.33 -12.79 3.79
CA GLN A 92 -9.07 -12.96 5.04
C GLN A 92 -9.19 -11.64 5.82
N ALA A 93 -8.15 -10.81 5.83
CA ALA A 93 -8.21 -9.49 6.44
C ALA A 93 -9.27 -8.57 5.75
N THR A 94 -9.40 -8.66 4.43
CA THR A 94 -10.29 -7.81 3.64
C THR A 94 -11.77 -7.94 4.03
N PRO A 95 -12.39 -9.15 4.08
CA PRO A 95 -13.77 -9.29 4.55
C PRO A 95 -13.92 -8.96 6.04
N MET A 96 -12.88 -9.14 6.87
CA MET A 96 -12.92 -8.71 8.28
C MET A 96 -13.02 -7.18 8.40
N ALA A 97 -12.23 -6.43 7.63
CA ALA A 97 -12.35 -4.98 7.54
C ALA A 97 -13.71 -4.55 6.96
N ALA A 98 -14.21 -5.27 5.96
CA ALA A 98 -15.54 -5.02 5.38
C ALA A 98 -16.67 -5.20 6.41
N GLY A 99 -16.59 -6.21 7.29
CA GLY A 99 -17.54 -6.40 8.38
C GLY A 99 -17.58 -5.21 9.34
N ALA A 100 -16.42 -4.69 9.74
CA ALA A 100 -16.36 -3.46 10.53
C ALA A 100 -16.91 -2.24 9.77
N ALA A 101 -16.61 -2.12 8.48
CA ALA A 101 -17.13 -1.06 7.63
C ALA A 101 -18.67 -1.07 7.53
N VAL A 102 -19.29 -2.26 7.49
CA VAL A 102 -20.75 -2.38 7.47
C VAL A 102 -21.40 -1.81 8.72
N LEU A 103 -20.79 -1.98 9.90
CA LEU A 103 -21.29 -1.36 11.14
C LEU A 103 -21.32 0.17 11.01
N VAL A 104 -20.21 0.76 10.55
CA VAL A 104 -20.08 2.21 10.34
C VAL A 104 -21.11 2.74 9.35
N VAL A 105 -21.24 2.10 8.18
CA VAL A 105 -22.22 2.50 7.14
C VAL A 105 -23.64 2.36 7.65
N SER A 106 -23.94 1.31 8.41
CA SER A 106 -25.27 1.07 8.98
C SER A 106 -25.64 2.15 9.99
N THR A 107 -24.73 2.49 10.91
CA THR A 107 -24.92 3.59 11.87
C THR A 107 -25.13 4.92 11.14
N TYR A 108 -24.28 5.24 10.17
CA TYR A 108 -24.44 6.48 9.39
C TYR A 108 -25.81 6.57 8.71
N LYS A 109 -26.25 5.47 8.08
CA LYS A 109 -27.55 5.40 7.40
C LYS A 109 -28.71 5.56 8.39
N GLN A 110 -28.61 4.99 9.59
CA GLN A 110 -29.62 5.14 10.63
C GLN A 110 -29.74 6.58 11.14
N LEU A 111 -28.62 7.29 11.28
CA LEU A 111 -28.62 8.69 11.76
C LEU A 111 -29.06 9.69 10.69
N THR A 112 -28.67 9.47 9.43
CA THR A 112 -28.81 10.48 8.36
C THR A 112 -29.88 10.15 7.32
N GLY A 113 -30.41 8.92 7.34
CA GLY A 113 -31.27 8.39 6.28
C GLY A 113 -30.58 8.20 4.92
N SER A 114 -29.29 8.54 4.81
CA SER A 114 -28.58 8.66 3.54
C SER A 114 -27.47 7.61 3.39
N ARG A 115 -27.08 7.34 2.15
CA ARG A 115 -25.91 6.49 1.86
C ARG A 115 -24.63 7.21 2.30
N MET A 116 -23.80 6.52 3.08
CA MET A 116 -22.50 7.05 3.50
C MET A 116 -21.58 7.25 2.28
N PRO A 117 -20.96 8.43 2.10
CA PRO A 117 -19.94 8.62 1.09
C PRO A 117 -18.72 7.73 1.34
N ALA A 118 -18.13 7.17 0.27
CA ALA A 118 -16.99 6.24 0.38
C ALA A 118 -15.75 6.90 1.01
N TYR A 119 -15.49 8.16 0.68
CA TYR A 119 -14.38 8.92 1.27
C TYR A 119 -14.53 9.07 2.79
N LEU A 120 -15.78 9.26 3.26
CA LEU A 120 -16.07 9.44 4.67
C LEU A 120 -15.88 8.11 5.41
N LEU A 121 -16.31 7.00 4.82
CA LEU A 121 -16.09 5.67 5.38
C LEU A 121 -14.60 5.39 5.54
N LYS A 122 -13.81 5.67 4.51
CA LYS A 122 -12.34 5.53 4.56
C LYS A 122 -11.72 6.42 5.65
N THR A 123 -12.15 7.68 5.71
CA THR A 123 -11.69 8.65 6.72
C THR A 123 -11.96 8.13 8.13
N VAL A 124 -13.19 7.67 8.40
CA VAL A 124 -13.58 7.13 9.71
C VAL A 124 -12.77 5.89 10.07
N LEU A 125 -12.66 4.91 9.17
CA LEU A 125 -11.92 3.67 9.45
C LEU A 125 -10.44 3.93 9.74
N MET A 126 -9.81 4.85 9.01
CA MET A 126 -8.40 5.18 9.22
C MET A 126 -8.17 6.04 10.46
N ASN A 127 -8.99 7.08 10.70
CA ASN A 127 -8.81 7.97 11.85
C ASN A 127 -9.16 7.29 13.19
N SER A 128 -9.93 6.20 13.15
CA SER A 128 -10.30 5.41 14.33
C SER A 128 -9.44 4.16 14.54
N ALA A 129 -8.58 3.81 13.56
CA ALA A 129 -7.71 2.65 13.64
C ALA A 129 -6.76 2.74 14.84
N ARG A 130 -6.41 1.57 15.39
CA ARG A 130 -5.48 1.43 16.50
C ARG A 130 -4.07 1.23 15.96
N ASP A 131 -3.18 2.17 16.28
CA ASP A 131 -1.74 2.02 16.05
C ASP A 131 -1.22 0.76 16.80
N VAL A 132 -0.61 -0.15 16.06
CA VAL A 132 -0.02 -1.40 16.58
C VAL A 132 1.51 -1.36 16.66
N GLY A 133 2.12 -0.19 16.42
CA GLY A 133 3.54 0.07 16.61
C GLY A 133 4.46 -0.35 15.46
N PHE A 134 3.91 -0.70 14.30
CA PHE A 134 4.68 -0.98 13.09
C PHE A 134 4.95 0.30 12.27
N ASP A 135 5.83 0.23 11.28
CA ASP A 135 5.98 1.34 10.34
C ASP A 135 4.69 1.56 9.52
N GLU A 136 4.47 2.78 9.08
CA GLU A 136 3.28 3.22 8.35
C GLU A 136 3.04 2.43 7.05
N LEU A 137 4.07 1.86 6.43
CA LEU A 137 3.95 1.09 5.19
C LEU A 137 3.61 -0.38 5.44
N SER A 138 3.86 -0.87 6.66
CA SER A 138 3.39 -2.17 7.11
C SER A 138 1.95 -2.11 7.63
N GLN A 139 1.60 -1.11 8.45
CA GLN A 139 0.31 -1.06 9.12
C GLN A 139 -0.72 -0.07 8.56
N GLY A 140 -0.31 0.86 7.68
CA GLY A 140 -1.16 1.99 7.31
C GLY A 140 -1.49 2.84 8.55
N ALA A 141 -2.78 3.16 8.72
CA ALA A 141 -3.26 3.84 9.92
C ALA A 141 -3.34 2.93 11.16
N GLY A 142 -3.18 1.62 11.00
CA GLY A 142 -3.25 0.63 12.08
C GLY A 142 -4.39 -0.36 11.95
N LEU A 143 -4.65 -1.11 13.02
CA LEU A 143 -5.69 -2.15 13.06
C LEU A 143 -7.10 -1.53 13.17
N VAL A 144 -8.02 -1.97 12.31
CA VAL A 144 -9.42 -1.52 12.35
C VAL A 144 -10.03 -1.74 13.73
N ASP A 145 -10.67 -0.69 14.25
CA ASP A 145 -11.41 -0.70 15.51
C ASP A 145 -12.87 -0.29 15.25
N ALA A 146 -13.76 -1.28 15.18
CA ALA A 146 -15.16 -1.05 14.85
C ALA A 146 -15.89 -0.18 15.89
N TYR A 147 -15.52 -0.31 17.17
CA TYR A 147 -16.14 0.47 18.24
C TYR A 147 -15.78 1.95 18.09
N ARG A 148 -14.48 2.27 17.97
CA ARG A 148 -14.02 3.65 17.76
C ARG A 148 -14.55 4.24 16.47
N ALA A 149 -14.65 3.44 15.40
CA ALA A 149 -15.19 3.87 14.12
C ALA A 149 -16.68 4.25 14.23
N VAL A 150 -17.50 3.43 14.90
CA VAL A 150 -18.92 3.71 15.15
C VAL A 150 -19.08 4.91 16.09
N SER A 151 -18.29 5.02 17.15
CA SER A 151 -18.29 6.19 18.04
C SER A 151 -18.02 7.49 17.30
N MET A 152 -17.06 7.49 16.36
CA MET A 152 -16.74 8.66 15.52
C MET A 152 -17.89 9.07 14.59
N VAL A 153 -18.78 8.15 14.21
CA VAL A 153 -19.99 8.48 13.45
C VAL A 153 -21.10 9.02 14.36
N LEU A 154 -21.21 8.48 15.58
CA LEU A 154 -22.20 8.91 16.56
C LEU A 154 -21.88 10.29 17.16
N ASP A 155 -20.60 10.59 17.35
CA ASP A 155 -20.12 11.82 17.97
C ASP A 155 -19.31 12.65 16.97
N PRO A 156 -19.90 13.71 16.37
CA PRO A 156 -19.21 14.56 15.41
C PRO A 156 -18.12 15.45 16.04
N SER A 157 -18.03 15.51 17.37
CA SER A 157 -16.93 16.20 18.05
C SER A 157 -15.62 15.44 17.93
N ILE A 158 -15.63 14.12 17.70
CA ILE A 158 -14.41 13.35 17.53
C ILE A 158 -13.63 13.85 16.30
N PRO A 159 -12.34 14.21 16.44
CA PRO A 159 -11.60 14.78 15.34
C PRO A 159 -11.46 13.85 14.14
N ARG A 160 -11.67 14.41 12.94
CA ARG A 160 -11.40 13.73 11.66
C ARG A 160 -10.42 14.55 10.86
N VAL A 161 -9.35 13.89 10.41
CA VAL A 161 -8.25 14.47 9.65
C VAL A 161 -8.27 13.92 8.22
N TYR A 162 -8.22 14.82 7.25
CA TYR A 162 -8.15 14.49 5.83
C TYR A 162 -7.51 15.63 5.03
N SER A 163 -7.14 15.36 3.79
CA SER A 163 -6.70 16.34 2.80
C SER A 163 -7.65 16.33 1.61
N ARG A 164 -7.76 17.46 0.91
CA ARG A 164 -8.47 17.61 -0.37
C ARG A 164 -7.53 17.69 -1.57
N GLU A 165 -6.22 17.73 -1.33
CA GLU A 165 -5.18 18.03 -2.32
C GLU A 165 -4.60 16.76 -2.95
N LEU A 166 -4.86 15.58 -2.40
CA LEU A 166 -4.22 14.33 -2.83
C LEU A 166 -4.41 14.03 -4.32
N ILE A 167 -5.62 14.18 -4.86
CA ILE A 167 -5.86 13.92 -6.29
C ILE A 167 -5.09 14.92 -7.16
N THR A 168 -5.12 16.21 -6.81
CA THR A 168 -4.41 17.23 -7.58
C THR A 168 -2.90 17.01 -7.55
N ASP A 169 -2.37 16.56 -6.42
CA ASP A 169 -0.94 16.27 -6.26
C ASP A 169 -0.52 15.01 -7.00
N VAL A 170 -1.33 13.96 -6.96
CA VAL A 170 -1.04 12.75 -7.75
C VAL A 170 -1.05 13.11 -9.24
N LEU A 171 -2.04 13.88 -9.69
CA LEU A 171 -2.12 14.33 -11.09
C LEU A 171 -0.99 15.27 -11.50
N SER A 172 -0.36 16.01 -10.58
CA SER A 172 0.79 16.85 -10.92
C SER A 172 2.01 16.02 -11.31
N ASP A 173 2.14 14.81 -10.78
CA ASP A 173 3.29 13.93 -11.04
C ASP A 173 3.02 12.93 -12.16
N VAL A 174 1.85 12.29 -12.18
CA VAL A 174 1.54 11.26 -13.17
C VAL A 174 0.92 11.81 -14.46
N GLY A 175 0.39 13.03 -14.42
CA GLY A 175 -0.47 13.57 -15.46
C GLY A 175 -1.77 12.77 -15.66
N PRO A 176 -2.65 13.21 -16.57
CA PRO A 176 -3.81 12.43 -16.99
C PRO A 176 -3.39 11.10 -17.63
N SER A 177 -4.03 10.00 -17.21
CA SER A 177 -3.72 8.66 -17.71
C SER A 177 -4.39 8.38 -19.07
N TYR A 178 -3.94 7.33 -19.77
CA TYR A 178 -4.58 6.82 -21.00
C TYR A 178 -6.09 6.60 -20.80
N ALA A 179 -6.53 6.11 -19.64
CA ALA A 179 -7.95 5.88 -19.36
C ALA A 179 -8.72 7.21 -19.24
N THR A 180 -8.11 8.24 -18.65
CA THR A 180 -8.68 9.59 -18.55
C THR A 180 -8.92 10.19 -19.94
N PHE A 181 -7.97 10.03 -20.86
CA PHE A 181 -8.10 10.48 -22.25
C PHE A 181 -9.07 9.64 -23.08
N THR A 182 -9.05 8.31 -22.91
CA THR A 182 -9.78 7.38 -23.79
C THR A 182 -11.24 7.22 -23.38
N TYR A 183 -11.52 7.23 -22.09
CA TYR A 183 -12.86 6.96 -21.56
C TYR A 183 -13.53 8.22 -20.98
N GLY A 184 -12.90 9.40 -21.13
CA GLY A 184 -13.47 10.66 -20.64
C GLY A 184 -13.73 10.66 -19.14
N ALA A 185 -12.91 9.94 -18.36
CA ALA A 185 -13.11 9.83 -16.93
C ALA A 185 -13.00 11.22 -16.28
N SER A 186 -14.09 11.70 -15.69
CA SER A 186 -14.09 12.92 -14.91
C SER A 186 -13.48 12.62 -13.55
N VAL A 187 -12.35 13.25 -13.26
CA VAL A 187 -11.81 13.26 -11.91
C VAL A 187 -12.64 14.28 -11.13
N PRO A 188 -13.31 13.89 -10.02
CA PRO A 188 -14.07 14.84 -9.24
C PRO A 188 -13.15 15.97 -8.76
N PRO A 189 -13.62 17.23 -8.79
CA PRO A 189 -12.79 18.40 -8.50
C PRO A 189 -12.29 18.43 -7.04
N THR A 190 -12.91 17.65 -6.16
CA THR A 190 -12.48 17.47 -4.78
C THR A 190 -12.62 16.01 -4.37
N TRP A 191 -11.59 15.50 -3.68
CA TRP A 191 -11.59 14.16 -3.10
C TRP A 191 -11.00 14.24 -1.70
N TYR A 192 -11.70 13.66 -0.74
CA TYR A 192 -11.30 13.68 0.66
C TYR A 192 -10.50 12.42 0.96
N GLU A 193 -9.25 12.59 1.36
CA GLU A 193 -8.37 11.46 1.63
C GLU A 193 -7.74 11.62 3.02
N PRO A 194 -7.83 10.64 3.93
CA PRO A 194 -7.15 10.66 5.24
C PRO A 194 -5.62 10.46 5.12
N LYS A 195 -5.01 10.97 4.05
CA LYS A 195 -3.59 10.92 3.70
C LYS A 195 -3.22 12.16 2.90
N ILE A 196 -1.94 12.49 2.92
CA ILE A 196 -1.33 13.44 1.99
C ILE A 196 -0.51 12.68 0.95
N TYR A 197 -0.37 13.29 -0.22
CA TYR A 197 0.61 12.89 -1.21
C TYR A 197 1.74 13.92 -1.20
N VAL A 198 2.98 13.45 -1.23
CA VAL A 198 4.14 14.32 -1.38
C VAL A 198 4.61 14.14 -2.81
N PRO A 199 4.28 15.07 -3.73
CA PRO A 199 4.75 14.99 -5.11
C PRO A 199 6.27 15.22 -5.17
N HIS A 200 6.86 15.06 -6.34
CA HIS A 200 8.27 15.36 -6.57
C HIS A 200 8.61 16.80 -6.11
N ILE A 201 9.47 16.92 -5.10
CA ILE A 201 9.98 18.19 -4.59
C ILE A 201 11.43 18.38 -5.09
N ALA A 202 11.64 19.36 -5.97
CA ALA A 202 12.98 19.67 -6.47
C ALA A 202 13.94 20.07 -5.32
N PRO A 203 15.25 19.75 -5.42
CA PRO A 203 16.23 20.13 -4.41
C PRO A 203 16.18 21.63 -4.07
N GLY A 204 16.10 21.95 -2.77
CA GLY A 204 15.99 23.32 -2.27
C GLY A 204 14.58 23.92 -2.32
N SER A 205 13.60 23.23 -2.93
CA SER A 205 12.19 23.64 -2.92
C SER A 205 11.47 23.19 -1.65
N THR A 206 10.33 23.82 -1.37
CA THR A 206 9.40 23.40 -0.31
C THR A 206 8.00 23.29 -0.89
N ALA A 207 7.29 22.21 -0.55
CA ALA A 207 5.87 22.05 -0.85
C ALA A 207 5.08 22.09 0.47
N VAL A 208 4.00 22.87 0.48
CA VAL A 208 3.08 22.95 1.63
C VAL A 208 1.79 22.25 1.25
N ARG A 209 1.26 21.43 2.16
CA ARG A 209 -0.01 20.71 1.99
C ARG A 209 -0.91 20.90 3.18
N THR A 210 -2.20 20.98 2.90
CA THR A 210 -3.21 21.25 3.92
C THR A 210 -3.80 19.94 4.44
N LEU A 211 -3.75 19.79 5.76
CA LEU A 211 -4.55 18.83 6.50
C LEU A 211 -5.72 19.58 7.13
N GLU A 212 -6.92 19.16 6.77
CA GLU A 212 -8.16 19.66 7.36
C GLU A 212 -8.53 18.79 8.55
N ILE A 213 -8.82 19.46 9.66
CA ILE A 213 -9.26 18.82 10.90
C ILE A 213 -10.68 19.34 11.17
N THR A 214 -11.63 18.42 11.29
CA THR A 214 -12.99 18.72 11.75
C THR A 214 -13.20 18.13 13.14
N GLY A 215 -14.14 18.68 13.93
CA GLY A 215 -14.39 18.26 15.30
C GLY A 215 -13.57 19.08 16.33
N SER A 216 -13.50 18.58 17.56
CA SER A 216 -12.78 19.18 18.68
C SER A 216 -11.98 18.12 19.43
N GLY A 217 -10.75 18.45 19.83
CA GLY A 217 -9.90 17.52 20.58
C GLY A 217 -8.42 17.82 20.42
N THR A 218 -7.60 17.04 21.11
CA THR A 218 -6.14 17.15 21.03
C THR A 218 -5.60 16.09 20.09
N LEU A 219 -4.92 16.53 19.03
CA LEU A 219 -4.22 15.66 18.10
C LEU A 219 -2.72 15.83 18.29
N ARG A 220 -1.98 14.72 18.20
CA ARG A 220 -0.52 14.73 18.20
C ARG A 220 -0.03 14.52 16.78
N VAL A 221 0.70 15.51 16.27
CA VAL A 221 1.31 15.46 14.94
C VAL A 221 2.76 15.01 15.09
N TYR A 222 3.16 14.05 14.27
CA TYR A 222 4.54 13.57 14.18
C TYR A 222 5.12 13.98 12.82
N SER A 223 6.36 14.48 12.81
CA SER A 223 7.08 14.77 11.57
C SER A 223 7.92 13.56 11.17
N THR A 224 7.84 13.15 9.91
CA THR A 224 8.75 12.17 9.32
C THR A 224 9.81 12.89 8.49
N ARG A 225 11.07 12.47 8.61
CA ARG A 225 12.18 12.97 7.80
C ARG A 225 12.76 11.82 6.98
N LEU A 226 12.56 11.86 5.67
CA LEU A 226 13.30 11.01 4.75
C LEU A 226 14.66 11.66 4.47
N THR A 227 15.74 10.90 4.64
CA THR A 227 17.10 11.37 4.34
C THR A 227 17.69 10.41 3.33
N GLN A 228 18.13 10.92 2.18
CA GLN A 228 18.92 10.14 1.24
C GLN A 228 20.27 9.86 1.88
N VAL A 229 20.51 8.59 2.20
CA VAL A 229 21.72 8.19 2.94
C VAL A 229 22.83 7.70 2.01
N SER A 230 22.47 7.22 0.81
CA SER A 230 23.42 6.74 -0.20
C SER A 230 22.75 6.67 -1.57
N THR A 231 23.54 6.87 -2.62
CA THR A 231 23.17 6.56 -4.00
C THR A 231 24.18 5.54 -4.51
N ALA A 232 23.70 4.48 -5.16
CA ALA A 232 24.55 3.44 -5.73
C ALA A 232 24.10 3.15 -7.16
N PRO A 233 25.03 2.91 -8.10
CA PRO A 233 24.63 2.67 -9.46
C PRO A 233 23.89 1.35 -9.66
N ILE A 234 22.86 1.33 -10.52
CA ILE A 234 21.99 0.15 -10.69
C ILE A 234 22.78 -1.11 -11.08
N CYS A 235 23.82 -0.96 -11.90
CA CYS A 235 24.67 -2.06 -12.33
C CYS A 235 25.50 -2.69 -11.20
N THR A 236 25.66 -2.00 -10.06
CA THR A 236 26.34 -2.57 -8.89
C THR A 236 25.48 -3.62 -8.18
N ILE A 237 24.16 -3.49 -8.28
CA ILE A 237 23.18 -4.35 -7.60
C ILE A 237 22.76 -5.52 -8.51
N ILE A 238 22.83 -5.39 -9.83
CA ILE A 238 22.49 -6.47 -10.76
C ILE A 238 23.54 -7.61 -10.63
N SER A 239 23.10 -8.78 -10.17
CA SER A 239 23.96 -9.98 -10.08
C SER A 239 24.07 -10.72 -11.41
N SER A 240 22.97 -10.76 -12.16
CA SER A 240 22.93 -11.41 -13.48
C SER A 240 21.75 -10.91 -14.32
N VAL A 241 21.91 -11.03 -15.63
CA VAL A 241 20.85 -10.80 -16.62
C VAL A 241 20.37 -12.16 -17.08
N LEU A 242 19.12 -12.51 -16.79
CA LEU A 242 18.53 -13.81 -17.20
C LEU A 242 17.98 -13.75 -18.64
N SER A 243 17.99 -12.57 -19.26
CA SER A 243 17.59 -12.32 -20.66
C SER A 243 18.72 -11.68 -21.48
N PRO A 244 19.84 -12.40 -21.69
CA PRO A 244 21.03 -11.84 -22.33
C PRO A 244 20.82 -11.28 -23.75
N PRO A 245 19.86 -11.71 -24.59
CA PRO A 245 19.72 -11.10 -25.90
C PRO A 245 18.94 -9.78 -25.85
N THR A 246 18.35 -9.38 -24.72
CA THR A 246 17.63 -8.11 -24.55
C THR A 246 18.49 -7.04 -23.89
N VAL A 247 19.34 -7.39 -22.93
CA VAL A 247 20.26 -6.46 -22.27
C VAL A 247 21.67 -6.67 -22.83
N ALA A 248 22.14 -5.72 -23.63
CA ALA A 248 23.45 -5.74 -24.28
C ALA A 248 24.61 -5.46 -23.30
N GLY A 249 24.33 -4.85 -22.15
CA GLY A 249 25.33 -4.55 -21.14
C GLY A 249 24.79 -3.69 -20.01
N CYS A 250 25.63 -3.48 -18.98
CA CYS A 250 25.33 -2.59 -17.86
C CYS A 250 26.64 -1.91 -17.42
N SER A 251 26.66 -0.58 -17.31
CA SER A 251 27.80 0.17 -16.79
C SER A 251 27.35 1.36 -15.97
N GLY A 252 27.77 1.43 -14.69
CA GLY A 252 27.36 2.48 -13.77
C GLY A 252 25.84 2.50 -13.59
N ASP A 253 25.22 3.62 -13.98
CA ASP A 253 23.77 3.84 -13.93
C ASP A 253 23.06 3.43 -15.22
N THR A 254 23.81 3.03 -16.25
CA THR A 254 23.29 2.84 -17.60
C THR A 254 23.11 1.37 -17.93
N LEU A 255 21.86 0.99 -18.20
CA LEU A 255 21.49 -0.30 -18.77
C LEU A 255 21.41 -0.18 -20.30
N TYR A 256 22.18 -0.98 -21.03
CA TYR A 256 22.14 -1.02 -22.48
C TYR A 256 21.17 -2.11 -22.93
N VAL A 257 20.12 -1.73 -23.67
CA VAL A 257 19.08 -2.64 -24.15
C VAL A 257 19.15 -2.77 -25.67
N ASP A 258 19.19 -3.99 -26.19
CA ASP A 258 19.08 -4.28 -27.63
C ASP A 258 17.66 -4.65 -28.01
N ALA A 259 16.98 -3.72 -28.67
CA ALA A 259 15.60 -3.89 -29.16
C ALA A 259 15.53 -4.22 -30.66
N ARG A 260 16.65 -4.44 -31.35
CA ARG A 260 16.66 -4.64 -32.81
C ARG A 260 15.83 -5.87 -33.21
N GLY A 261 14.94 -5.68 -34.18
CA GLY A 261 14.13 -6.75 -34.76
C GLY A 261 13.02 -7.30 -33.84
N ARG A 262 12.70 -6.61 -32.73
CA ARG A 262 11.71 -7.09 -31.76
C ARG A 262 10.55 -6.11 -31.64
N ALA A 263 9.33 -6.64 -31.82
CA ALA A 263 8.11 -5.90 -31.53
C ALA A 263 7.86 -5.79 -30.00
N PHE A 264 8.28 -6.82 -29.24
CA PHE A 264 8.21 -6.87 -27.79
C PHE A 264 9.42 -7.64 -27.24
N ALA A 265 9.98 -7.19 -26.12
CA ALA A 265 11.06 -7.88 -25.43
C ALA A 265 10.89 -7.74 -23.92
N TYR A 266 11.18 -8.81 -23.18
CA TYR A 266 11.28 -8.81 -21.73
C TYR A 266 12.76 -8.91 -21.34
N ALA A 267 13.10 -8.26 -20.24
CA ALA A 267 14.41 -8.37 -19.60
C ALA A 267 14.22 -8.69 -18.12
N TRP A 268 14.77 -9.80 -17.68
CA TRP A 268 14.80 -10.18 -16.27
C TRP A 268 16.17 -9.84 -15.68
N LEU A 269 16.18 -8.95 -14.69
CA LEU A 269 17.35 -8.56 -13.92
C LEU A 269 17.31 -9.26 -12.57
N LEU A 270 18.31 -10.08 -12.26
CA LEU A 270 18.46 -10.63 -10.92
C LEU A 270 19.23 -9.61 -10.07
N LEU A 271 18.62 -9.20 -8.96
CA LEU A 271 19.20 -8.24 -8.03
C LEU A 271 19.88 -8.96 -6.87
N ASP A 272 21.10 -8.54 -6.54
CA ASP A 272 21.81 -8.96 -5.33
C ASP A 272 21.26 -8.22 -4.12
N LEU A 273 20.31 -8.86 -3.43
CA LEU A 273 19.69 -8.33 -2.22
C LEU A 273 20.66 -8.12 -1.05
N THR A 274 21.90 -8.62 -1.12
CA THR A 274 22.92 -8.34 -0.09
C THR A 274 23.52 -6.94 -0.22
N LYS A 275 23.44 -6.35 -1.42
CA LYS A 275 23.91 -5.00 -1.72
C LYS A 275 22.85 -3.94 -1.50
N ILE A 276 21.63 -4.36 -1.19
CA ILE A 276 20.50 -3.49 -0.90
C ILE A 276 20.31 -3.42 0.62
N PRO A 277 20.34 -2.22 1.24
CA PRO A 277 20.07 -2.08 2.67
C PRO A 277 18.67 -2.63 3.01
N ARG A 278 18.60 -3.56 3.97
CA ARG A 278 17.33 -4.25 4.33
C ARG A 278 16.39 -3.42 5.20
N ASP A 279 16.87 -2.29 5.72
CA ASP A 279 16.19 -1.42 6.69
C ASP A 279 15.89 -0.03 6.13
N ARG A 280 15.97 0.15 4.80
CA ARG A 280 15.79 1.46 4.15
C ARG A 280 14.89 1.38 2.93
N TYR A 281 14.38 2.56 2.54
CA TYR A 281 13.70 2.73 1.27
C TYR A 281 14.68 2.68 0.11
N VAL A 282 14.29 1.94 -0.92
CA VAL A 282 15.04 1.81 -2.17
C VAL A 282 14.05 2.15 -3.27
N GLU A 283 14.40 3.18 -4.02
CA GLU A 283 13.66 3.61 -5.20
C GLU A 283 14.50 3.27 -6.43
N PHE A 284 13.86 2.66 -7.42
CA PHE A 284 14.46 2.41 -8.72
C PHE A 284 13.84 3.39 -9.71
N GLU A 285 14.59 4.41 -10.08
CA GLU A 285 14.19 5.34 -11.12
C GLU A 285 14.77 4.90 -12.47
N ILE A 286 13.90 4.77 -13.48
CA ILE A 286 14.32 4.49 -14.86
C ILE A 286 13.91 5.68 -15.71
N VAL A 287 14.90 6.50 -16.10
CA VAL A 287 14.71 7.62 -17.01
C VAL A 287 15.12 7.19 -18.41
N TYR A 288 14.19 7.31 -19.37
CA TYR A 288 14.49 7.08 -20.78
C TYR A 288 14.25 8.37 -21.59
N PRO A 289 15.14 8.71 -22.54
CA PRO A 289 14.92 9.83 -23.44
C PRO A 289 13.64 9.67 -24.27
N TYR A 290 12.81 10.72 -24.31
CA TYR A 290 11.55 10.73 -25.06
C TYR A 290 11.73 10.53 -26.57
N GLU A 291 12.89 10.92 -27.11
CA GLU A 291 13.29 10.71 -28.51
C GLU A 291 13.26 9.25 -28.98
N TYR A 292 13.35 8.28 -28.06
CA TYR A 292 13.18 6.86 -28.38
C TYR A 292 11.72 6.47 -28.64
N PHE A 293 10.75 7.23 -28.12
CA PHE A 293 9.32 7.03 -28.37
C PHE A 293 8.82 7.83 -29.57
N ASN A 294 9.51 8.91 -29.94
CA ASN A 294 9.14 9.75 -31.07
C ASN A 294 10.37 10.35 -31.77
N ARG A 295 10.95 9.59 -32.71
CA ARG A 295 12.10 9.98 -33.53
C ARG A 295 11.84 11.17 -34.47
N GLY A 296 10.58 11.58 -34.65
CA GLY A 296 10.17 12.54 -35.68
C GLY A 296 9.95 13.99 -35.21
N GLY A 297 10.03 14.27 -33.90
CA GLY A 297 9.61 15.57 -33.36
C GLY A 297 8.11 15.82 -33.51
N ARG A 298 7.59 16.86 -32.85
CA ARG A 298 6.17 17.23 -32.92
C ARG A 298 5.90 18.05 -34.19
N ALA A 299 5.23 17.48 -35.19
CA ALA A 299 4.41 18.24 -36.13
C ALA A 299 2.95 17.95 -35.78
N TYR A 300 2.28 18.88 -35.08
CA TYR A 300 0.85 18.75 -34.79
C TYR A 300 0.05 19.60 -35.78
N THR A 301 -0.66 18.93 -36.69
CA THR A 301 -1.99 19.37 -37.15
C THR A 301 -2.97 18.38 -36.55
N TRP A 302 -3.90 18.87 -35.71
CA TRP A 302 -4.94 18.03 -35.14
C TRP A 302 -5.93 17.65 -36.23
N ASP A 303 -6.00 16.36 -36.55
CA ASP A 303 -7.20 15.78 -37.15
C ASP A 303 -7.56 14.51 -36.38
N THR A 304 -8.80 14.49 -35.89
CA THR A 304 -9.36 13.40 -35.10
C THR A 304 -9.48 12.14 -35.98
N TYR A 305 -9.12 11.00 -35.41
CA TYR A 305 -9.07 9.64 -35.99
C TYR A 305 -7.73 9.22 -36.61
N ARG A 306 -6.84 8.66 -35.78
CA ARG A 306 -6.33 7.27 -35.94
C ARG A 306 -5.41 6.85 -34.78
N ARG A 307 -5.58 5.58 -34.41
CA ARG A 307 -4.95 4.83 -33.32
C ARG A 307 -3.42 4.72 -33.50
N CYS A 308 -2.63 4.91 -32.44
CA CYS A 308 -1.63 3.93 -31.98
C CYS A 308 -0.92 4.33 -30.67
N CYS A 309 -0.35 3.31 -30.02
CA CYS A 309 0.59 3.28 -28.89
C CYS A 309 -0.01 2.95 -27.50
N ARG A 310 0.17 1.68 -27.11
CA ARG A 310 -0.12 1.08 -25.79
C ARG A 310 1.11 1.22 -24.87
N PRO A 311 0.94 1.31 -23.53
CA PRO A 311 2.05 1.28 -22.57
C PRO A 311 2.59 -0.14 -22.34
N LEU A 312 3.90 -0.21 -22.04
CA LEU A 312 4.63 -1.39 -21.56
C LEU A 312 4.30 -1.59 -20.07
N VAL A 313 3.82 -2.78 -19.70
CA VAL A 313 3.56 -3.16 -18.30
C VAL A 313 4.70 -4.06 -17.84
N LEU A 314 5.47 -3.62 -16.85
CA LEU A 314 6.40 -4.49 -16.12
C LEU A 314 5.63 -5.10 -14.95
N GLY A 315 5.25 -6.38 -15.08
CA GLY A 315 4.64 -7.17 -14.02
C GLY A 315 5.71 -7.90 -13.22
N GLY A 316 5.70 -7.75 -11.90
CA GLY A 316 6.55 -8.50 -10.97
C GLY A 316 5.90 -9.80 -10.50
N LEU A 317 6.73 -10.83 -10.36
CA LEU A 317 6.59 -11.93 -9.40
C LEU A 317 7.94 -12.12 -8.72
#